data_AF-A0A4Q5M3I6-F1
#
_entry.id   AF-A0A4Q5M3I6-F1
#
_cell.length_a   1.000
_cell.length_b   1.000
_cell.length_c   1.000
_cell.angle_alpha   90.00
_cell.angle_beta   90.00
_cell.angle_gamma   90.00
#
_symmetry.space_group_name_H-M   'P 1'
#
loop_
_entity.id
_entity.type
_entity.pdbx_description
1 polymer ?
#
loop_
_entity_poly.entity_id
_entity_poly.type
_entity_poly.pdbx_seq_one_letter_code
_entity_poly.pdbx_strand_id
1 'polypeptide(L)'
;MKIRCPKCSWEPDGGKYWQCHCGHIWNTFETIGRCPSCHYQHEYTQCVPHAGGCDKKSPHLDWYEGLDKIVEEFIEEVFAEEDVYHLKSKRLLP
;
A
#
# COMPACT_ATOMS: atom_id res chain seq x y z
N MET A 1 7.04 4.63 -4.58
CA MET A 1 6.70 3.77 -3.43
C MET A 1 7.73 2.65 -3.28
N LYS A 2 8.09 2.27 -2.05
CA LYS A 2 8.88 1.07 -1.75
C LYS A 2 8.17 0.26 -0.66
N ILE A 3 8.41 -1.05 -0.64
CA ILE A 3 7.86 -1.94 0.39
C ILE A 3 8.99 -2.45 1.26
N ARG A 4 8.99 -2.10 2.55
CA ARG A 4 10.02 -2.54 3.50
C ARG A 4 9.46 -2.77 4.89
N CYS A 5 10.07 -3.69 5.63
CA CYS A 5 9.73 -3.90 7.02
C CYS A 5 10.03 -2.61 7.82
N PRO A 6 9.05 -1.99 8.50
CA PRO A 6 9.28 -0.76 9.26
C PRO A 6 10.14 -0.97 10.51
N LYS A 7 10.47 -2.22 10.85
CA LYS A 7 11.28 -2.56 12.02
C LYS A 7 12.73 -2.93 11.70
N CYS A 8 13.04 -3.33 10.47
CA CYS A 8 14.39 -3.78 10.09
C CYS A 8 14.80 -3.46 8.65
N SER A 9 13.94 -2.77 7.89
CA SER A 9 14.17 -2.37 6.50
C SER A 9 14.36 -3.52 5.49
N TRP A 10 14.08 -4.77 5.87
CA TRP A 10 14.02 -5.89 4.92
C TRP A 10 13.00 -5.61 3.81
N GLU A 11 13.40 -5.84 2.56
CA GLU A 11 12.58 -5.68 1.35
C GLU A 11 12.11 -7.06 0.87
N PRO A 12 10.78 -7.29 0.75
CA PRO A 12 10.25 -8.53 0.19
C PRO A 12 10.73 -8.77 -1.25
N ASP A 13 11.08 -10.00 -1.57
CA ASP A 13 11.58 -10.41 -2.89
C ASP A 13 10.47 -10.88 -3.86
N GLY A 14 9.20 -10.75 -3.45
CA GLY A 14 8.04 -11.24 -4.20
C GLY A 14 7.60 -12.66 -3.86
N GLY A 15 8.30 -13.36 -2.95
CA GLY A 15 7.95 -14.71 -2.51
C GLY A 15 6.61 -14.82 -1.76
N LYS A 16 6.01 -16.02 -1.82
CA LYS A 16 4.75 -16.35 -1.13
C LYS A 16 5.03 -16.83 0.30
N TYR A 17 5.20 -15.90 1.23
CA TYR A 17 5.59 -16.21 2.60
C TYR A 17 4.47 -16.14 3.64
N TRP A 18 3.33 -15.53 3.31
CA TRP A 18 2.28 -15.25 4.28
C TRP A 18 1.11 -16.21 4.11
N GLN A 19 0.59 -16.71 5.23
CA GLN A 19 -0.55 -17.61 5.28
C GLN A 19 -1.75 -16.95 5.95
N CYS A 20 -2.94 -17.17 5.38
CA CYS A 20 -4.19 -16.63 5.88
C CYS A 20 -4.78 -17.60 6.90
N HIS A 21 -5.71 -17.14 7.72
CA HIS A 21 -6.49 -18.03 8.58
C HIS A 21 -7.30 -19.08 7.79
N CYS A 22 -7.59 -18.85 6.50
CA CYS A 22 -8.21 -19.84 5.63
C CYS A 22 -7.21 -20.84 5.02
N GLY A 23 -5.91 -20.72 5.31
CA GLY A 23 -4.85 -21.59 4.83
C GLY A 23 -4.19 -21.17 3.52
N HIS A 24 -4.72 -20.16 2.80
CA HIS A 24 -4.12 -19.66 1.56
C HIS A 24 -2.74 -19.03 1.81
N ILE A 25 -1.74 -19.38 1.00
CA ILE A 25 -0.38 -18.85 1.07
C ILE A 25 -0.12 -17.95 -0.14
N TRP A 26 0.27 -16.69 0.08
CA TRP A 26 0.48 -15.72 -0.99
C TRP A 26 1.52 -14.65 -0.61
N ASN A 27 1.85 -13.81 -1.59
CA ASN A 27 2.57 -12.57 -1.34
C ASN A 27 1.57 -11.51 -0.89
N THR A 28 1.63 -11.12 0.38
CA THR A 28 0.66 -10.21 0.98
C THR A 28 0.60 -8.84 0.30
N PHE A 29 1.67 -8.43 -0.39
CA PHE A 29 1.78 -7.14 -1.06
C PHE A 29 1.13 -7.10 -2.46
N GLU A 30 0.81 -8.26 -3.06
CA GLU A 30 0.08 -8.30 -4.35
C GLU A 30 -1.35 -7.75 -4.22
N THR A 31 -1.90 -7.77 -3.01
CA THR A 31 -3.30 -7.46 -2.74
C THR A 31 -3.50 -6.52 -1.56
N ILE A 32 -2.44 -5.82 -1.15
CA ILE A 32 -2.47 -4.88 -0.03
C ILE A 32 -3.05 -5.54 1.24
N GLY A 33 -2.63 -6.77 1.52
CA GLY A 33 -3.07 -7.52 2.71
C GLY A 33 -4.40 -8.25 2.55
N ARG A 34 -5.10 -8.16 1.42
CA ARG A 34 -6.36 -8.87 1.21
C ARG A 34 -6.13 -10.30 0.73
N CYS A 35 -6.60 -11.30 1.46
CA CYS A 35 -6.49 -12.70 1.02
C CYS A 35 -7.22 -12.92 -0.32
N PRO A 36 -6.56 -13.45 -1.37
CA PRO A 36 -7.20 -13.74 -2.65
C PRO A 36 -8.33 -14.78 -2.56
N SER A 37 -8.28 -15.67 -1.56
CA SER A 37 -9.22 -16.79 -1.42
C SER A 37 -10.45 -16.45 -0.59
N CYS A 38 -10.28 -15.92 0.64
CA CYS A 38 -11.41 -15.61 1.54
C CYS A 38 -11.73 -14.11 1.64
N HIS A 39 -10.96 -13.26 0.98
CA HIS A 39 -11.12 -11.80 0.97
C HIS A 39 -10.98 -11.09 2.31
N TYR A 40 -10.50 -11.79 3.35
CA TYR A 40 -10.16 -11.17 4.62
C TYR A 40 -9.03 -10.13 4.45
N GLN A 41 -9.20 -8.96 5.07
CA GLN A 41 -8.22 -7.89 5.06
C GLN A 41 -7.28 -8.04 6.27
N HIS A 42 -6.00 -8.33 6.02
CA HIS A 42 -5.00 -8.34 7.07
C HIS A 42 -4.59 -6.90 7.41
N GLU A 43 -4.73 -6.53 8.69
CA GLU A 43 -4.28 -5.23 9.21
C GLU A 43 -2.79 -5.22 9.58
N TYR A 44 -2.21 -6.40 9.84
CA TYR A 44 -0.83 -6.58 10.26
C TYR A 44 -0.11 -7.59 9.38
N THR A 45 1.18 -7.34 9.15
CA THR A 45 2.08 -8.23 8.40
C THR A 45 3.29 -8.59 9.25
N GLN A 46 3.63 -9.87 9.28
CA GLN A 46 4.83 -10.37 9.95
C GLN A 46 6.03 -10.31 9.00
N CYS A 47 7.16 -9.82 9.50
CA CYS A 47 8.42 -9.87 8.77
C CYS A 47 8.98 -11.30 8.76
N VAL A 48 9.49 -11.76 7.61
CA VAL A 48 9.76 -13.19 7.34
C VAL A 48 11.21 -13.55 7.72
N PRO A 49 11.48 -14.23 8.85
CA PRO A 49 12.85 -14.39 9.35
C PRO A 49 13.71 -15.25 8.44
N HIS A 50 13.15 -16.34 7.91
CA HIS A 50 13.84 -17.26 7.02
C HIS A 50 14.17 -16.66 5.65
N ALA A 51 13.57 -15.52 5.30
CA ALA A 51 13.88 -14.75 4.09
C ALA A 51 14.78 -13.53 4.37
N GLY A 52 15.34 -13.40 5.59
CA GLY A 52 16.21 -12.28 6.00
C GLY A 52 15.54 -11.20 6.85
N GLY A 53 14.30 -11.42 7.28
CA GLY A 53 13.52 -10.51 8.12
C GLY A 53 13.76 -10.64 9.64
N CYS A 54 12.99 -9.90 10.43
CA CYS A 54 13.18 -9.77 11.89
C CYS A 54 12.08 -10.39 12.79
N ASP A 55 11.13 -11.15 12.22
CA ASP A 55 9.99 -11.79 12.91
C ASP A 55 8.93 -10.86 13.51
N LYS A 56 9.21 -9.57 13.62
CA LYS A 56 8.27 -8.59 14.18
C LYS A 56 7.06 -8.39 13.26
N LYS A 57 5.90 -8.16 13.88
CA LYS A 57 4.69 -7.71 13.21
C LYS A 57 4.62 -6.19 13.23
N SER A 58 4.03 -5.61 12.20
CA SER A 58 3.67 -4.19 12.13
C SER A 58 2.38 -4.02 11.34
N PRO A 59 1.68 -2.89 11.48
CA PRO A 59 0.58 -2.54 10.59
C PRO A 59 1.00 -2.72 9.12
N HIS A 60 0.10 -3.26 8.30
CA HIS A 60 0.40 -3.55 6.89
C HIS A 60 0.72 -2.26 6.12
N LEU A 61 0.02 -1.16 6.41
CA LEU A 61 0.26 0.14 5.80
C LEU A 61 1.66 0.71 6.11
N ASP A 62 2.23 0.41 7.28
CA ASP A 62 3.57 0.88 7.66
C ASP A 62 4.69 0.27 6.79
N TRP A 63 4.39 -0.76 5.99
CA TRP A 63 5.36 -1.34 5.07
C TRP A 63 5.57 -0.50 3.81
N TYR A 64 4.67 0.42 3.49
CA TYR A 64 4.70 1.21 2.26
C TYR A 64 5.34 2.57 2.52
N GLU A 65 6.56 2.74 2.02
CA GLU A 65 7.25 4.02 2.09
C GLU A 65 6.98 4.88 0.86
N GLY A 66 6.85 6.19 1.08
CA GLY A 66 6.59 7.18 0.04
C GLY A 66 5.11 7.28 -0.35
N LEU A 67 4.18 6.80 0.49
CA LEU A 67 2.74 7.01 0.30
C LEU A 67 2.34 8.49 0.45
N ASP A 68 2.99 9.20 1.37
CA ASP A 68 2.86 10.64 1.58
C ASP A 68 3.07 11.43 0.29
N LYS A 69 4.18 11.17 -0.42
CA LYS A 69 4.49 11.85 -1.68
C LYS A 69 3.47 11.55 -2.77
N ILE A 70 3.04 10.30 -2.86
CA ILE A 70 2.02 9.90 -3.83
C ILE A 70 0.70 10.63 -3.53
N VAL A 71 0.31 10.71 -2.26
CA VAL A 71 -0.91 11.43 -1.85
C VAL A 71 -0.78 12.92 -2.17
N GLU A 72 0.36 13.54 -1.88
CA GLU A 72 0.63 14.93 -2.23
C GLU A 72 0.52 15.18 -3.74
N GLU A 73 1.17 14.35 -4.57
CA GLU A 73 1.11 14.42 -6.04
C GLU A 73 -0.34 14.29 -6.55
N PHE A 74 -1.10 13.30 -6.07
CA PHE A 74 -2.51 13.12 -6.45
C PHE A 74 -3.39 14.29 -6.02
N ILE A 75 -3.15 14.86 -4.83
CA ILE A 75 -3.89 16.02 -4.33
C ILE A 75 -3.64 17.23 -5.24
N GLU A 76 -2.38 17.50 -5.60
CA GLU A 76 -2.02 18.59 -6.49
C GLU A 76 -2.66 18.44 -7.88
N GLU A 77 -2.67 17.22 -8.44
CA GLU A 77 -3.32 16.93 -9.73
C GLU A 77 -4.82 17.21 -9.70
N VAL A 78 -5.53 16.72 -8.66
CA VAL A 78 -6.98 16.92 -8.53
C VAL A 78 -7.33 18.39 -8.38
N PHE A 79 -6.62 19.14 -7.51
CA PHE A 79 -6.89 20.57 -7.34
C PHE A 79 -6.57 21.39 -8.60
N ALA A 80 -5.53 21.04 -9.34
CA ALA A 80 -5.23 21.68 -10.63
C ALA A 80 -6.35 21.46 -11.66
N GLU A 81 -6.96 20.27 -11.70
CA GLU A 81 -8.11 19.99 -12.56
C GLU A 81 -9.36 20.77 -12.14
N GLU A 82 -9.66 20.85 -10.84
CA GLU A 82 -10.78 21.62 -10.30
C GLU A 82 -10.65 23.12 -10.62
N ASP A 83 -9.46 23.69 -10.47
CA ASP A 83 -9.19 25.09 -10.81
C ASP A 83 -9.38 25.35 -12.31
N VAL A 84 -8.91 24.44 -13.17
CA VAL A 84 -9.14 24.52 -14.63
C VAL A 84 -10.62 24.42 -14.97
N TYR A 85 -11.36 23.52 -14.32
CA TYR A 85 -12.81 23.37 -14.53
C TYR A 85 -13.56 24.64 -14.08
N HIS A 86 -13.22 25.20 -12.92
CA HIS A 86 -13.81 26.44 -12.40
C HIS A 86 -13.51 27.67 -13.26
N LEU A 87 -12.29 27.76 -13.80
CA LEU A 87 -11.93 28.81 -14.76
C LEU A 87 -12.71 28.69 -16.07
N LYS A 88 -12.90 27.47 -16.59
CA LYS A 88 -13.70 27.22 -17.80
C LYS A 88 -15.19 27.50 -17.56
N SER A 89 -15.76 27.11 -16.42
CA SER A 89 -17.17 27.33 -16.11
C SER A 89 -17.51 28.82 -15.94
N LYS A 90 -16.61 29.62 -15.33
CA LYS A 90 -16.77 31.08 -15.24
C LYS A 90 -16.72 31.80 -16.59
N ARG A 91 -15.95 31.29 -17.57
CA ARG A 91 -15.92 31.85 -18.95
C ARG A 91 -17.15 31.49 -19.79
N LEU A 92 -17.98 30.56 -19.33
CA LEU A 92 -19.19 30.10 -20.01
C LEU A 92 -20.48 30.69 -19.41
N LEU A 93 -20.38 31.46 -18.32
CA LEU A 93 -21.50 32.25 -17.80
C LEU A 93 -21.56 33.60 -18.55
N PRO A 94 -22.77 34.03 -18.98
CA PRO A 94 -22.97 35.24 -19.78
C PRO A 94 -22.62 36.54 -19.04
#